data_AF-X7SAL7-F1
#
_entry.id   AF-X7SAL7-F1
#
_cell.length_a   1.000
_cell.length_b   1.000
_cell.length_c   1.000
_cell.angle_alpha   90.00
_cell.angle_beta   90.00
_cell.angle_gamma   90.00
#
_symmetry.space_group_name_H-M   'P 1'
#
loop_
_entity.id
_entity.type
_entity.pdbx_description
1 polymer ?
#
loop_
_entity_poly.entity_id
_entity_poly.type
_entity_poly.pdbx_seq_one_letter_code
_entity_poly.pdbx_strand_id
1 'polypeptide(L)'
;MKKIILLFSHTLTEPQIKELKENWNCEEIIYMPDELKNNWMNVVDNIDISQFKKFLLDNLQKDDYVLIQGEWGLTYNMVNFAKENNFIPLYAGTTRKVTEYRDGNKVIKNSIFSHTAFKKYIS
;
A
#
# COMPACT_ATOMS: atom_id res chain seq x y z
N MET A 1 0.01 -13.73 16.05
CA MET A 1 -0.97 -13.02 15.21
C MET A 1 -0.20 -12.24 14.17
N LYS A 2 -0.73 -12.09 12.95
CA LYS A 2 0.01 -11.42 11.88
C LYS A 2 -0.17 -9.92 11.93
N LYS A 3 0.90 -9.21 11.57
CA LYS A 3 0.93 -7.75 11.43
C LYS A 3 0.97 -7.35 9.97
N ILE A 4 0.57 -6.12 9.68
CA ILE A 4 0.80 -5.49 8.40
C ILE A 4 1.36 -4.08 8.57
N ILE A 5 2.46 -3.79 7.86
CA ILE A 5 2.94 -2.41 7.67
C ILE A 5 2.42 -1.86 6.34
N LEU A 6 2.06 -0.59 6.34
CA LEU A 6 1.62 0.13 5.15
C LEU A 6 2.72 1.01 4.57
N LEU A 7 3.32 0.59 3.47
CA LEU A 7 4.04 1.45 2.53
C LEU A 7 3.03 1.93 1.46
N PHE A 8 2.09 2.76 1.92
CA PHE A 8 0.93 3.21 1.16
C PHE A 8 0.54 4.63 1.56
N SER A 9 0.20 5.47 0.58
CA SER A 9 -0.03 6.91 0.79
C SER A 9 -1.35 7.24 1.49
N HIS A 10 -2.31 6.33 1.47
CA HIS A 10 -3.66 6.58 2.00
C HIS A 10 -3.94 5.78 3.26
N THR A 11 -4.90 6.24 4.04
CA THR A 11 -5.46 5.47 5.15
C THR A 11 -6.36 4.37 4.59
N LEU A 12 -6.36 3.20 5.23
CA LEU A 12 -7.26 2.12 4.81
C LEU A 12 -8.71 2.51 5.06
N THR A 13 -9.56 2.13 4.12
CA THR A 13 -11.02 2.22 4.25
C THR A 13 -11.55 1.10 5.14
N GLU A 14 -12.76 1.26 5.70
CA GLU A 14 -13.37 0.20 6.53
C GLU A 14 -13.47 -1.16 5.81
N PRO A 15 -13.83 -1.25 4.52
CA PRO A 15 -13.83 -2.54 3.80
C PRO A 15 -12.45 -3.18 3.73
N GLN A 16 -11.39 -2.38 3.60
CA GLN A 16 -10.01 -2.89 3.58
C GLN A 16 -9.59 -3.44 4.94
N ILE A 17 -9.91 -2.73 6.02
CA ILE A 17 -9.63 -3.19 7.39
C ILE A 17 -10.39 -4.50 7.67
N LYS A 18 -11.66 -4.58 7.25
CA LYS A 18 -12.48 -5.78 7.38
C LYS A 18 -11.87 -6.97 6.63
N GLU A 19 -11.42 -6.76 5.39
CA GLU A 19 -10.77 -7.82 4.60
C GLU A 19 -9.48 -8.32 5.26
N LEU A 20 -8.62 -7.42 5.77
CA LEU A 20 -7.39 -7.82 6.46
C LEU A 20 -7.68 -8.75 7.64
N LYS A 21 -8.73 -8.46 8.39
CA LYS A 21 -9.15 -9.28 9.52
C LYS A 21 -9.71 -10.63 9.05
N GLU A 22 -10.69 -10.62 8.17
CA GLU A 22 -11.47 -11.81 7.80
C GLU A 22 -10.71 -12.77 6.86
N ASN A 23 -10.01 -12.22 5.86
CA ASN A 23 -9.38 -13.02 4.80
C ASN A 23 -7.89 -13.24 5.02
N TRP A 24 -7.22 -12.34 5.73
CA TRP A 24 -5.76 -12.37 5.94
C TRP A 24 -5.33 -12.70 7.37
N ASN A 25 -6.29 -12.80 8.30
CA ASN A 25 -6.05 -13.02 9.73
C ASN A 25 -5.04 -12.02 10.32
N CYS A 26 -5.16 -10.76 9.91
CA CYS A 26 -4.30 -9.65 10.28
C CYS A 26 -5.10 -8.62 11.08
N GLU A 27 -4.81 -8.50 12.37
CA GLU A 27 -5.51 -7.57 13.27
C GLU A 27 -4.65 -6.37 13.67
N GLU A 28 -3.33 -6.47 13.52
CA GLU A 28 -2.41 -5.38 13.86
C GLU A 28 -1.97 -4.65 12.60
N ILE A 29 -2.35 -3.38 12.50
CA ILE A 29 -2.05 -2.50 11.38
C ILE A 29 -1.10 -1.42 11.86
N ILE A 30 0.10 -1.39 11.28
CA ILE A 30 1.15 -0.43 11.61
C ILE A 30 1.28 0.57 10.48
N TYR A 31 1.01 1.84 10.79
CA TYR A 31 1.20 2.95 9.86
C TYR A 31 2.61 3.50 9.99
N MET A 32 3.17 3.98 8.87
CA MET A 32 4.40 4.77 8.90
C MET A 32 4.18 6.04 9.73
N PRO A 33 5.19 6.47 10.53
CA PRO A 33 5.22 7.82 11.10
C PRO A 33 5.11 8.88 9.99
N ASP A 34 4.61 10.06 10.33
CA ASP A 34 4.31 11.13 9.36
C ASP A 34 5.51 11.51 8.49
N GLU A 35 6.71 11.59 9.07
CA GLU A 35 7.94 11.88 8.33
C GLU A 35 8.23 10.82 7.26
N LEU A 36 8.17 9.54 7.64
CA LEU A 36 8.42 8.41 6.76
C LEU A 36 7.35 8.32 5.66
N LYS A 37 6.08 8.56 6.03
CA LYS A 37 4.96 8.60 5.08
C LYS A 37 5.12 9.74 4.06
N ASN A 38 5.53 10.92 4.51
CA ASN A 38 5.78 12.05 3.61
C ASN A 38 6.93 11.75 2.63
N ASN A 39 7.97 11.07 3.09
CA ASN A 39 9.05 10.61 2.20
C ASN A 39 8.53 9.60 1.17
N TRP A 40 7.71 8.62 1.57
CA TRP A 40 7.12 7.66 0.63
C TRP A 40 6.26 8.32 -0.44
N MET A 41 5.52 9.37 -0.07
CA MET A 41 4.61 10.09 -0.97
C MET A 41 5.33 11.03 -1.94
N ASN A 42 6.36 11.72 -1.48
CA ASN A 42 7.06 12.76 -2.24
C ASN A 42 8.32 12.20 -2.86
N VAL A 43 8.15 11.31 -3.84
CA VAL A 43 9.29 10.63 -4.51
C VAL A 43 10.16 11.64 -5.24
N VAL A 44 11.23 12.07 -4.57
CA VAL A 44 12.32 12.88 -5.11
C VAL A 44 13.48 11.97 -5.51
N ASP A 45 14.32 12.43 -6.44
CA ASP A 45 15.40 11.64 -7.06
C ASP A 45 16.46 11.09 -6.08
N ASN A 46 16.41 11.41 -4.79
CA ASN A 46 17.37 10.99 -3.75
C ASN A 46 16.72 10.48 -2.45
N ILE A 47 15.55 9.84 -2.51
CA ILE A 47 14.99 9.20 -1.32
C ILE A 47 15.96 8.13 -0.79
N ASP A 48 16.35 8.28 0.48
CA ASP A 48 17.03 7.20 1.19
C ASP A 48 16.06 6.06 1.44
N ILE A 49 16.18 4.96 0.69
CA ILE A 49 15.30 3.79 0.83
C ILE A 49 15.57 3.03 2.13
N SER A 50 16.74 3.21 2.75
CA SER A 50 17.16 2.45 3.93
C SER A 50 16.25 2.69 5.14
N GLN A 51 15.65 3.88 5.25
CA GLN A 51 14.67 4.20 6.30
C GLN A 51 13.44 3.26 6.26
N PHE A 52 12.92 2.93 5.08
CA PHE A 52 11.77 2.02 4.94
C PHE A 52 12.18 0.60 5.27
N LYS A 53 13.35 0.17 4.81
CA LYS A 53 13.90 -1.16 5.10
C LYS A 53 14.08 -1.38 6.60
N LYS A 54 14.70 -0.41 7.27
CA LYS A 54 14.85 -0.41 8.73
C LYS A 54 13.49 -0.45 9.42
N PHE A 55 12.54 0.37 8.98
CA PHE A 55 11.20 0.38 9.55
C PHE A 55 10.50 -0.99 9.45
N LEU A 56 10.66 -1.71 8.33
CA LEU A 56 10.13 -3.08 8.22
C LEU A 56 10.84 -4.06 9.17
N LEU A 57 12.18 -4.03 9.23
CA LEU A 57 12.95 -4.93 10.08
C LEU A 57 12.69 -4.73 11.59
N ASP A 58 12.49 -3.48 12.00
CA ASP A 58 12.27 -3.14 13.42
C ASP A 58 10.87 -3.57 13.91
N ASN A 59 9.92 -3.84 13.00
CA ASN A 59 8.50 -3.98 13.34
C ASN A 59 7.86 -5.30 12.87
N LEU A 60 8.47 -6.00 11.90
CA LEU A 60 7.91 -7.23 11.32
C LEU A 60 8.76 -8.45 11.64
N GLN A 61 8.09 -9.59 11.68
CA GLN A 61 8.74 -10.90 11.71
C GLN A 61 8.40 -11.69 10.45
N LYS A 62 9.03 -12.86 10.31
CA LYS A 62 8.73 -13.80 9.22
C LYS A 62 7.22 -14.04 9.09
N ASP A 63 6.75 -14.09 7.85
CA ASP A 63 5.36 -14.31 7.42
C ASP A 63 4.36 -13.18 7.77
N ASP A 64 4.81 -12.06 8.34
CA ASP A 64 4.01 -10.83 8.43
C ASP A 64 3.85 -10.16 7.06
N TYR A 65 2.86 -9.30 6.94
CA TYR A 65 2.48 -8.65 5.68
C TYR A 65 3.11 -7.27 5.52
N VAL A 66 3.31 -6.85 4.27
CA VAL A 66 3.60 -5.45 3.93
C VAL A 66 2.67 -5.04 2.80
N LEU A 67 1.82 -4.04 3.00
CA LEU A 67 1.08 -3.42 1.90
C LEU A 67 2.02 -2.43 1.21
N ILE A 68 2.37 -2.68 -0.04
CA ILE A 68 3.31 -1.85 -0.81
C ILE A 68 2.59 -1.36 -2.06
N GLN A 69 2.40 -0.04 -2.19
CA GLN A 69 1.83 0.56 -3.39
C GLN A 69 2.19 2.06 -3.45
N GLY A 70 2.82 2.47 -4.56
CA GLY A 70 3.32 3.83 -4.77
C GLY A 70 4.06 3.97 -6.09
N GLU A 71 5.12 4.78 -6.11
CA GLU A 71 6.02 4.90 -7.27
C GLU A 71 6.68 3.54 -7.59
N TRP A 72 6.89 3.27 -8.88
CA TRP A 72 7.24 1.94 -9.38
C TRP A 72 8.63 1.49 -8.96
N GLY A 73 9.64 2.36 -9.01
CA GLY A 73 11.00 2.07 -8.58
C GLY A 73 11.08 1.72 -7.09
N LEU A 74 10.46 2.55 -6.24
CA LEU A 74 10.37 2.27 -4.79
C LEU A 74 9.59 0.98 -4.50
N THR A 75 8.45 0.80 -5.16
CA THR A 75 7.60 -0.39 -5.00
C THR A 75 8.38 -1.64 -5.36
N TYR A 76 9.06 -1.66 -6.51
CA TYR A 76 9.87 -2.80 -6.94
C TYR A 76 10.97 -3.14 -5.94
N ASN A 77 11.71 -2.11 -5.46
CA ASN A 77 12.77 -2.31 -4.48
C ASN A 77 12.24 -2.93 -3.17
N MET A 78 11.15 -2.36 -2.64
CA MET A 78 10.60 -2.79 -1.36
C MET A 78 9.89 -4.14 -1.44
N VAL A 79 9.30 -4.51 -2.59
CA VAL A 79 8.74 -5.86 -2.81
C VAL A 79 9.86 -6.91 -2.75
N ASN A 80 10.99 -6.67 -3.42
CA ASN A 80 12.12 -7.60 -3.39
C ASN A 80 12.71 -7.71 -1.99
N PHE A 81 12.93 -6.57 -1.33
CA PHE A 81 13.42 -6.56 0.05
C PHE A 81 12.49 -7.31 1.02
N ALA A 82 11.17 -7.13 0.88
CA ALA A 82 10.20 -7.85 1.69
C ALA A 82 10.30 -9.37 1.49
N LYS A 83 10.41 -9.82 0.23
CA LYS A 83 10.57 -11.25 -0.11
C LYS A 83 11.88 -11.83 0.45
N GLU A 84 13.00 -11.12 0.30
CA GLU A 84 14.32 -11.52 0.82
C GLU A 84 14.32 -11.71 2.34
N ASN A 85 13.49 -10.95 3.07
CA ASN A 85 13.36 -11.02 4.51
C ASN A 85 12.19 -11.92 4.99
N ASN A 86 11.59 -12.72 4.09
CA ASN A 86 10.46 -13.60 4.37
C ASN A 86 9.19 -12.88 4.87
N PHE A 87 9.01 -11.61 4.50
CA PHE A 87 7.73 -10.93 4.63
C PHE A 87 6.87 -11.22 3.40
N ILE A 88 5.55 -11.03 3.53
CA ILE A 88 4.58 -11.28 2.47
C ILE A 88 4.11 -9.92 1.89
N PRO A 89 4.66 -9.46 0.76
CA PRO A 89 4.23 -8.21 0.15
C PRO A 89 2.85 -8.35 -0.53
N LEU A 90 1.96 -7.40 -0.24
CA LEU A 90 0.61 -7.26 -0.77
C LEU A 90 0.44 -5.93 -1.51
N TYR A 91 -0.52 -5.86 -2.44
CA TYR A 91 -1.03 -4.63 -3.03
C TYR A 91 -2.56 -4.59 -3.01
N ALA A 92 -3.14 -3.39 -3.07
CA ALA A 92 -4.59 -3.20 -3.11
C ALA A 92 -5.08 -3.19 -4.57
N GLY A 93 -5.83 -4.22 -4.96
CA GLY A 93 -6.50 -4.25 -6.24
C GLY A 93 -7.66 -3.25 -6.26
N THR A 94 -7.73 -2.41 -7.29
CA THR A 94 -8.83 -1.44 -7.45
C THR A 94 -9.52 -1.59 -8.80
N THR A 95 -10.83 -1.35 -8.83
CA THR A 95 -11.58 -1.11 -10.07
C THR A 95 -11.78 0.39 -10.24
N ARG A 96 -11.79 0.84 -11.50
CA ARG A 96 -12.04 2.24 -11.85
C ARG A 96 -13.32 2.34 -12.66
N LYS A 97 -14.30 3.07 -12.15
CA LYS A 97 -15.50 3.47 -12.91
C LYS A 97 -15.37 4.93 -13.30
N VAL A 98 -15.49 5.21 -14.59
CA VAL A 98 -15.44 6.57 -15.13
C VAL A 98 -16.83 6.95 -15.65
N THR A 99 -17.35 8.09 -15.21
CA THR A 99 -18.58 8.67 -15.76
C THR A 99 -18.28 10.07 -16.28
N GLU A 100 -18.77 10.38 -17.47
CA GLU A 100 -18.62 11.69 -18.08
C GLU A 100 -20.00 12.26 -18.39
N TYR A 101 -20.23 13.52 -18.05
CA TYR A 101 -21.46 14.24 -18.37
C TYR A 101 -21.16 15.68 -18.77
N ARG A 102 -22.04 16.26 -19.58
CA ARG A 102 -21.96 17.66 -19.99
C ARG A 102 -22.75 18.54 -19.03
N ASP A 103 -22.13 19.62 -18.59
CA ASP A 103 -22.75 20.69 -17.82
C ASP A 103 -22.53 22.01 -18.58
N GLY A 104 -23.52 22.36 -19.42
CA GLY A 104 -23.39 23.44 -20.40
C GLY A 104 -22.23 23.21 -21.37
N ASN A 105 -21.26 24.13 -21.36
CA ASN A 105 -20.04 24.07 -22.18
C ASN A 105 -18.90 23.29 -21.51
N LYS A 106 -19.11 22.70 -20.32
CA LYS A 106 -18.11 21.93 -19.59
C LYS A 106 -18.35 20.43 -19.78
N VAL A 107 -17.28 19.66 -19.87
CA VAL A 107 -17.30 18.21 -19.73
C VAL A 107 -16.76 17.88 -18.34
N ILE A 108 -17.60 17.28 -17.51
CA ILE A 108 -17.20 16.85 -16.17
C ILE A 108 -16.92 15.35 -16.22
N LYS A 109 -15.74 14.98 -15.73
CA LYS A 109 -15.29 13.59 -15.62
C LYS A 109 -15.17 13.21 -14.15
N ASN A 110 -15.92 12.21 -13.75
CA ASN A 110 -15.83 11.62 -12.42
C ASN A 110 -15.15 10.24 -12.52
N SER A 111 -14.10 10.02 -11.74
CA SER A 111 -13.38 8.74 -11.66
C SER A 111 -13.49 8.18 -10.25
N ILE A 112 -14.25 7.09 -10.11
CA ILE A 112 -14.47 6.41 -8.83
C ILE A 112 -13.57 5.19 -8.78
N PHE A 113 -12.77 5.08 -7.73
CA PHE A 113 -11.91 3.94 -7.45
C PHE A 113 -12.49 3.14 -6.30
N SER A 114 -12.71 1.84 -6.52
CA SER A 114 -13.24 0.93 -5.50
C SER A 114 -12.24 -0.18 -5.22
N HIS A 115 -11.99 -0.43 -3.94
CA HIS A 115 -11.20 -1.57 -3.49
C HIS A 115 -11.89 -2.88 -3.90
N THR A 116 -11.10 -3.86 -4.35
CA THR A 116 -11.59 -5.19 -4.74
C THR A 116 -11.09 -6.28 -3.81
N ALA A 117 -9.78 -6.39 -3.66
CA ALA A 117 -9.11 -7.35 -2.79
C ALA A 117 -7.66 -6.94 -2.60
N PHE A 118 -7.06 -7.33 -1.48
CA PHE A 118 -5.61 -7.41 -1.39
C PHE A 118 -5.10 -8.62 -2.17
N LYS A 119 -3.93 -8.48 -2.77
CA LYS A 119 -3.30 -9.53 -3.58
C LYS A 119 -1.81 -9.61 -3.25
N LYS A 120 -1.26 -10.83 -3.24
CA LYS A 120 0.19 -11.01 -3.10
C LYS A 120 0.90 -10.54 -4.36
N TYR A 121 2.05 -9.90 -4.20
CA TYR A 121 3.01 -9.79 -5.29
C TYR A 121 3.56 -11.18 -5.62
N ILE A 122 3.11 -11.75 -6.73
CA ILE A 122 3.66 -13.01 -7.25
C ILE A 122 5.10 -12.79 -7.75
N SER A 123 5.93 -13.83 -7.65
CA SER A 123 7.26 -13.91 -8.29
C SER A 123 7.14 -14.65 -9.60
#